data_AF-A0A556QT60-F1
#
_entry.id   AF-A0A556QT60-F1
#
_cell.length_a   1.000
_cell.length_b   1.000
_cell.length_c   1.000
_cell.angle_alpha   90.00
_cell.angle_beta   90.00
_cell.angle_gamma   90.00
#
_symmetry.space_group_name_H-M   'P 1'
#
loop_
_entity.id
_entity.type
_entity.pdbx_description
1 polymer ?
#
loop_
_entity_poly.entity_id
_entity_poly.type
_entity_poly.pdbx_seq_one_letter_code
_entity_poly.pdbx_strand_id
1 'polypeptide(L)'
;MDILVLNPFWVSCFFNDFYVRHSGIFTYLLLAMRPKKVTHKSSTLSIRLYPTEKIAIKLLAKNCGLSLSDYLRKIGLNQTIKSRFTPEELSVYQMLVDYRNHFSRISNLIKDQLDFKKEVRYIIEKIDHHLNKISK
;
A
#
# COMPACT_ATOMS: atom_id res chain seq x y z
N MET A 1 2.01 -41.34 61.80
CA MET A 1 3.07 -42.36 61.60
C MET A 1 2.87 -42.83 60.17
N ASP A 2 3.59 -42.39 59.15
CA ASP A 2 4.97 -41.94 59.16
C ASP A 2 5.26 -40.90 58.08
N ILE A 3 6.01 -39.90 58.51
CA ILE A 3 6.65 -38.86 57.72
C ILE A 3 7.83 -39.53 57.03
N LEU A 4 7.72 -39.81 55.72
CA LEU A 4 8.89 -40.14 54.92
C LEU A 4 9.64 -38.85 54.60
N VAL A 5 10.75 -38.73 55.32
CA VAL A 5 11.83 -37.77 55.20
C VAL A 5 12.25 -37.63 53.74
N LEU A 6 11.77 -36.56 53.09
CA LEU A 6 12.35 -36.06 51.85
C LEU A 6 13.66 -35.35 52.18
N ASN A 7 14.73 -36.04 51.86
CA ASN A 7 16.12 -35.65 52.01
C ASN A 7 16.38 -34.27 51.35
N PRO A 8 16.90 -33.26 52.07
CA PRO A 8 17.03 -31.88 51.59
C PRO A 8 18.07 -31.67 50.48
N PHE A 9 18.76 -32.73 50.03
CA PHE A 9 19.73 -32.64 48.93
C PHE A 9 19.11 -32.54 47.53
N TRP A 10 17.87 -33.01 47.33
CA TRP A 10 17.25 -33.05 46.00
C TRP A 10 16.44 -31.79 45.61
N VAL A 11 16.09 -30.93 46.56
CA VAL A 11 15.35 -29.68 46.27
C VAL A 11 16.29 -28.60 45.71
N SER A 12 17.59 -28.63 46.05
CA SER A 12 18.58 -27.68 45.55
C SER A 12 18.93 -27.90 44.07
N CYS A 13 19.00 -29.14 43.59
CA CYS A 13 19.34 -29.41 42.19
C CYS A 13 18.16 -29.16 41.24
N PHE A 14 16.91 -29.38 41.66
CA PHE A 14 15.76 -29.23 40.77
C PHE A 14 15.28 -27.77 40.63
N PHE A 15 15.54 -26.91 41.62
CA PHE A 15 15.17 -25.50 41.53
C PHE A 15 16.18 -24.63 40.76
N ASN A 16 17.44 -25.05 40.67
CA ASN A 16 18.48 -24.27 40.00
C ASN A 16 18.55 -24.49 38.47
N ASP A 17 17.91 -25.55 37.95
CA ASP A 17 17.89 -25.84 36.51
C ASP A 17 16.64 -25.29 35.80
N PHE A 18 15.58 -24.95 36.55
CA PHE A 18 14.37 -24.32 35.99
C PHE A 18 14.49 -22.78 35.92
N TYR A 19 15.21 -22.14 36.85
CA TYR A 19 15.40 -20.69 36.87
C TYR A 19 16.38 -20.17 35.81
N VAL A 20 17.30 -21.01 35.33
CA VAL A 20 18.29 -20.65 34.29
C VAL A 20 17.76 -20.89 32.86
N ARG A 21 16.64 -21.61 32.70
CA ARG A 21 16.09 -21.95 31.37
C ARG A 21 14.94 -21.05 30.90
N HIS A 22 14.31 -20.30 31.80
CA HIS A 22 13.24 -19.33 31.46
C HIS A 22 13.64 -17.85 31.55
N SER A 23 14.87 -17.52 31.97
CA SER A 23 15.39 -16.14 31.98
C SER A 23 15.69 -15.59 30.58
N GLY A 24 15.98 -16.46 29.61
CA GLY A 24 16.12 -16.09 28.21
C GLY A 24 14.79 -15.65 27.59
N ILE A 25 13.73 -16.45 27.77
CA ILE A 25 12.42 -16.20 27.15
C ILE A 25 11.81 -14.85 27.61
N PHE A 26 12.01 -14.47 28.87
CA PHE A 26 11.52 -13.20 29.40
C PHE A 26 12.28 -11.97 28.83
N THR A 27 13.58 -12.10 28.54
CA THR A 27 14.37 -11.03 27.90
C THR A 27 14.08 -10.91 26.40
N TYR A 28 13.84 -12.02 25.68
CA TYR A 28 13.40 -12.00 24.28
C TYR A 28 12.00 -11.36 24.12
N LEU A 29 11.09 -11.60 25.07
CA LEU A 29 9.76 -10.99 25.07
C LEU A 29 9.82 -9.47 25.30
N LEU A 30 10.71 -9.00 26.18
CA LEU A 30 10.94 -7.56 26.41
C LEU A 30 11.56 -6.84 25.19
N LEU A 31 12.46 -7.50 24.44
CA LEU A 31 13.01 -6.92 23.20
C LEU A 31 11.95 -6.80 22.09
N ALA A 32 10.99 -7.73 22.03
CA ALA A 32 9.89 -7.71 21.07
C ALA A 32 8.88 -6.57 21.33
N MET A 33 8.84 -6.02 22.55
CA MET A 33 7.97 -4.89 22.94
C MET A 33 8.65 -3.52 22.83
N ARG A 34 9.84 -3.41 22.23
CA ARG A 34 10.49 -2.11 22.01
C ARG A 34 9.67 -1.31 20.99
N PRO A 35 9.07 -0.16 21.36
CA PRO A 35 8.34 0.66 20.40
C PRO A 35 9.31 1.06 19.30
N LYS A 36 8.93 0.81 18.03
CA LYS A 36 9.76 1.20 16.87
C LYS A 36 10.06 2.69 17.01
N LYS A 37 11.34 3.05 17.08
CA LYS A 37 11.77 4.45 17.16
C LYS A 37 11.20 5.17 15.94
N VAL A 38 10.22 6.05 16.16
CA VAL A 38 9.67 6.89 15.10
C VAL A 38 10.76 7.89 14.74
N THR A 39 11.48 7.63 13.66
CA THR A 39 12.51 8.56 13.17
C THR A 39 11.83 9.67 12.41
N HIS A 40 11.86 10.87 12.97
CA HIS A 40 11.37 12.07 12.31
C HIS A 40 12.42 12.58 11.30
N LYS A 41 11.95 13.22 10.23
CA LYS A 41 12.84 13.88 9.24
C LYS A 41 13.53 15.06 9.94
N SER A 42 14.83 14.94 10.22
CA SER A 42 15.62 15.96 10.95
C SER A 42 16.56 16.79 10.07
N SER A 43 16.97 16.28 8.91
CA SER A 43 17.92 16.94 8.01
C SER A 43 17.25 17.89 7.03
N THR A 44 17.79 19.10 6.88
CA THR A 44 17.33 20.11 5.92
C THR A 44 18.25 20.15 4.69
N LEU A 45 17.65 20.30 3.51
CA LEU A 45 18.34 20.55 2.24
C LEU A 45 17.89 21.91 1.68
N SER A 46 18.83 22.82 1.46
CA SER A 46 18.59 24.15 0.87
C SER A 46 19.29 24.26 -0.49
N ILE A 47 18.54 24.61 -1.53
CA ILE A 47 19.04 24.74 -2.92
C ILE A 47 18.84 26.17 -3.38
N ARG A 48 19.87 26.79 -3.97
CA ARG A 48 19.76 28.09 -4.63
C ARG A 48 19.23 27.87 -6.05
N LEU A 49 18.24 28.66 -6.44
CA LEU A 49 17.56 28.56 -7.73
C LEU A 49 17.31 29.97 -8.27
N TYR A 50 17.22 30.08 -9.59
CA TYR A 50 16.66 31.27 -10.22
C TYR A 50 15.13 31.33 -10.01
N PRO A 51 14.51 32.52 -10.04
CA PRO A 51 13.06 32.65 -9.83
C PRO A 51 12.22 31.83 -10.81
N THR A 52 12.65 31.76 -12.07
CA THR A 52 11.98 31.02 -13.15
C THR A 52 12.02 29.51 -12.92
N GLU A 53 13.17 28.97 -12.53
CA GLU A 53 13.35 27.55 -12.19
C GLU A 53 12.46 27.13 -11.04
N LYS A 54 12.35 27.97 -9.99
CA LYS A 54 11.48 27.71 -8.85
C LYS A 54 10.02 27.57 -9.27
N ILE A 55 9.56 28.40 -10.22
CA ILE A 55 8.19 28.34 -10.76
C ILE A 55 8.00 27.05 -11.57
N ALA A 56 8.96 26.71 -12.45
CA ALA A 56 8.91 25.51 -13.26
C ALA A 56 8.82 24.23 -12.39
N ILE A 57 9.69 24.10 -11.38
CA ILE A 57 9.68 22.96 -10.45
C ILE A 57 8.36 22.89 -9.68
N LYS A 58 7.77 24.03 -9.31
CA LYS A 58 6.48 24.08 -8.62
C LYS A 58 5.32 23.62 -9.52
N LEU A 59 5.35 23.96 -10.80
CA LEU A 59 4.36 23.48 -11.78
C LEU A 59 4.49 21.98 -12.00
N LEU A 60 5.71 21.47 -12.18
CA LEU A 60 5.95 20.04 -12.32
C LEU A 60 5.50 19.25 -11.09
N ALA A 61 5.82 19.73 -9.88
CA ALA A 61 5.37 19.10 -8.64
C ALA A 61 3.82 19.08 -8.52
N LYS A 62 3.15 20.17 -8.93
CA LYS A 62 1.68 20.25 -8.96
C LYS A 62 1.07 19.24 -9.94
N ASN A 63 1.65 19.10 -11.13
CA ASN A 63 1.20 18.14 -12.14
C ASN A 63 1.32 16.70 -11.63
N CYS A 64 2.30 16.41 -10.78
CA CYS A 64 2.42 15.10 -10.12
C CYS A 64 1.57 14.98 -8.84
N GLY A 65 0.89 16.04 -8.39
CA GLY A 65 0.13 16.07 -7.14
C GLY A 65 0.98 15.96 -5.87
N LEU A 66 2.25 16.40 -5.92
CA LEU A 66 3.21 16.29 -4.83
C LEU A 66 3.59 17.66 -4.26
N SER A 67 4.06 17.67 -3.01
CA SER A 67 4.74 18.85 -2.46
C SER A 67 6.08 19.05 -3.18
N LEU A 68 6.56 20.30 -3.23
CA LEU A 68 7.86 20.63 -3.81
C LEU A 68 9.00 19.77 -3.23
N SER A 69 9.02 19.61 -1.91
CA SER A 69 10.04 18.84 -1.20
C SER A 69 9.97 17.35 -1.51
N ASP A 70 8.76 16.79 -1.63
CA ASP A 70 8.60 15.38 -1.98
C ASP A 70 8.93 15.12 -3.45
N TYR A 71 8.58 16.04 -4.35
CA TYR A 71 8.94 15.96 -5.76
C TYR A 71 10.47 15.92 -5.94
N LEU A 72 11.19 16.87 -5.35
CA LEU A 72 12.66 16.90 -5.41
C LEU A 72 13.30 15.68 -4.76
N ARG A 73 12.77 15.20 -3.63
CA ARG A 73 13.26 13.97 -2.98
C ARG A 73 13.08 12.75 -3.88
N LYS A 74 11.92 12.60 -4.51
CA LYS A 74 11.65 11.47 -5.41
C LYS A 74 12.56 11.50 -6.63
N ILE A 75 12.75 12.68 -7.24
CA ILE A 75 13.70 12.86 -8.35
C ILE A 75 15.11 12.52 -7.92
N GLY A 76 15.59 13.08 -6.81
CA GLY A 76 16.96 12.85 -6.33
C GLY A 76 17.24 11.39 -5.95
N LEU A 77 16.20 10.62 -5.64
CA LEU A 77 16.26 9.18 -5.37
C LEU A 77 15.93 8.32 -6.61
N ASN A 78 15.82 8.92 -7.80
CA ASN A 78 15.42 8.25 -9.05
C ASN A 78 14.15 7.40 -8.91
N GLN A 79 13.20 7.84 -8.08
CA GLN A 79 11.92 7.15 -7.92
C GLN A 79 11.00 7.48 -9.08
N THR A 80 10.20 6.49 -9.51
CA THR A 80 9.22 6.69 -10.58
C THR A 80 8.11 7.63 -10.10
N ILE A 81 8.02 8.80 -10.72
CA ILE A 81 6.98 9.80 -10.42
C ILE A 81 5.90 9.63 -11.49
N LYS A 82 4.75 9.09 -11.07
CA LYS A 82 3.57 9.06 -11.93
C LYS A 82 2.95 10.45 -11.97
N SER A 83 2.64 10.94 -13.17
CA SER A 83 1.84 12.16 -13.32
C SER A 83 0.47 11.92 -12.69
N ARG A 84 -0.12 12.99 -12.12
CA ARG A 84 -1.53 12.96 -11.74
C ARG A 84 -2.34 12.95 -13.03
N PHE A 85 -3.30 12.05 -13.13
CA PHE A 85 -4.26 12.08 -14.23
C PHE A 85 -5.09 13.36 -14.14
N THR A 86 -5.33 14.02 -15.26
CA THR A 86 -6.29 15.12 -15.33
C THR A 86 -7.69 14.58 -15.02
N PRO A 87 -8.65 15.41 -14.55
CA PRO A 87 -10.00 14.93 -14.27
C PRO A 87 -10.66 14.32 -15.52
N GLU A 88 -10.34 14.82 -16.71
CA GLU A 88 -10.79 14.28 -18.00
C GLU A 88 -10.20 12.89 -18.23
N GLU A 89 -8.89 12.72 -18.09
CA GLU A 89 -8.22 11.41 -18.20
C GLU A 89 -8.80 10.40 -17.21
N LEU A 90 -9.04 10.82 -15.96
CA LEU A 90 -9.62 9.97 -14.93
C LEU A 90 -11.00 9.43 -15.34
N SER A 91 -11.83 10.27 -15.96
CA SER A 91 -13.15 9.86 -16.44
C SER A 91 -13.07 8.82 -17.55
N VAL A 92 -12.10 8.96 -18.46
CA VAL A 92 -11.84 7.98 -19.53
C VAL A 92 -11.35 6.65 -18.93
N TYR A 93 -10.44 6.69 -17.95
CA TYR A 93 -9.98 5.48 -17.27
C TYR A 93 -11.10 4.74 -16.55
N GLN A 94 -12.00 5.45 -15.88
CA GLN A 94 -13.18 4.84 -15.24
C GLN A 94 -14.06 4.13 -16.27
N MET A 95 -14.33 4.78 -17.41
CA MET A 95 -15.09 4.18 -18.50
C MET A 95 -14.43 2.90 -19.04
N LEU A 96 -13.09 2.89 -19.18
CA LEU A 96 -12.35 1.69 -19.59
C LEU A 96 -12.48 0.54 -18.58
N VAL A 97 -12.46 0.85 -17.28
CA VAL A 97 -12.68 -0.15 -16.22
C VAL A 97 -14.09 -0.75 -16.32
N ASP A 98 -15.10 0.07 -16.59
CA ASP A 98 -16.47 -0.40 -16.76
C ASP A 98 -16.59 -1.34 -17.97
N TYR A 99 -16.02 -0.97 -19.12
CA TYR A 99 -15.99 -1.85 -20.29
C TYR A 99 -15.27 -3.18 -20.03
N ARG A 100 -14.13 -3.15 -19.33
CA ARG A 100 -13.43 -4.38 -18.91
C ARG A 100 -14.37 -5.28 -18.09
N ASN A 101 -15.10 -4.70 -17.15
CA ASN A 101 -16.03 -5.46 -16.30
C ASN A 101 -17.17 -6.05 -17.12
N HIS A 102 -17.72 -5.30 -18.07
CA HIS A 102 -18.74 -5.80 -18.99
C HIS A 102 -18.23 -6.96 -19.85
N PHE A 103 -17.03 -6.88 -20.42
CA PHE A 103 -16.43 -7.99 -21.17
C PHE A 103 -16.14 -9.20 -20.29
N SER A 104 -15.71 -9.00 -19.05
CA SER A 104 -15.54 -10.11 -18.08
C SER A 104 -16.87 -10.80 -17.78
N ARG A 105 -17.97 -10.05 -17.66
CA ARG A 105 -19.32 -10.63 -17.47
C ARG A 105 -19.74 -11.46 -18.68
N ILE A 106 -19.53 -10.94 -19.89
CA ILE A 106 -19.80 -11.70 -21.13
C ILE A 106 -19.00 -13.00 -21.16
N SER A 107 -17.70 -12.95 -20.83
CA SER A 107 -16.85 -14.15 -20.79
C SER A 107 -17.40 -15.20 -19.82
N ASN A 108 -17.89 -14.79 -18.65
CA ASN A 108 -18.51 -15.69 -17.69
C ASN A 108 -19.84 -16.26 -18.22
N LEU A 109 -20.70 -15.44 -18.84
CA LEU A 109 -21.95 -15.90 -19.44
C LEU A 109 -21.73 -16.92 -20.56
N ILE A 110 -20.69 -16.72 -21.39
CA ILE A 110 -20.30 -17.68 -22.43
C ILE A 110 -19.83 -19.00 -21.80
N LYS A 111 -19.02 -18.93 -20.74
CA LYS A 111 -18.54 -20.11 -20.01
C LYS A 111 -19.70 -20.93 -19.43
N ASP A 112 -20.71 -20.25 -18.89
CA ASP A 112 -21.88 -20.87 -18.26
C ASP A 112 -22.97 -21.26 -19.28
N GLN A 113 -22.71 -21.12 -20.59
CA GLN A 113 -23.65 -21.38 -21.69
C GLN A 113 -24.99 -20.62 -21.56
N LEU A 114 -24.96 -19.45 -20.95
CA LEU A 114 -26.12 -18.58 -20.77
C LEU A 114 -26.27 -17.59 -21.94
N ASP A 115 -27.47 -17.05 -22.12
CA ASP A 115 -27.73 -16.07 -23.17
C ASP A 115 -27.03 -14.73 -22.87
N PHE A 116 -25.98 -14.43 -23.63
CA PHE A 116 -25.17 -13.22 -23.51
C PHE A 116 -25.64 -12.09 -24.45
N LYS A 117 -26.64 -12.35 -25.31
CA LYS A 117 -27.10 -11.37 -26.33
C LYS A 117 -27.60 -10.07 -25.71
N LYS A 118 -28.23 -10.14 -24.54
CA LYS A 118 -28.74 -8.95 -23.81
C LYS A 118 -27.59 -8.04 -23.39
N GLU A 119 -26.52 -8.62 -22.85
CA GLU A 119 -25.38 -7.88 -22.34
C GLU A 119 -24.55 -7.25 -23.46
N VAL A 120 -24.44 -7.93 -24.60
CA VAL A 120 -23.81 -7.36 -25.80
C VAL A 120 -24.61 -6.16 -26.32
N ARG A 121 -25.94 -6.25 -26.42
CA ARG A 121 -26.78 -5.11 -26.86
C ARG A 121 -26.65 -3.92 -25.91
N TYR A 122 -26.64 -4.17 -24.60
CA TYR A 122 -26.45 -3.13 -23.60
C TYR A 122 -25.12 -2.38 -23.77
N ILE A 123 -24.03 -3.10 -24.04
CA ILE A 123 -22.72 -2.49 -24.30
C ILE A 123 -22.75 -1.64 -25.57
N ILE A 124 -23.38 -2.14 -26.65
CA ILE A 124 -23.51 -1.39 -27.91
C ILE A 124 -24.24 -0.06 -27.68
N GLU A 125 -25.39 -0.09 -26.99
CA GLU A 125 -26.15 1.11 -26.66
C GLU A 125 -25.34 2.11 -25.81
N LYS A 126 -24.57 1.62 -24.85
CA LYS A 126 -23.66 2.45 -24.04
C LYS A 126 -22.57 3.09 -24.89
N ILE A 127 -21.92 2.34 -25.78
CA ILE A 127 -20.89 2.86 -26.68
C ILE A 127 -21.48 3.93 -27.60
N ASP A 128 -22.63 3.68 -28.22
CA ASP A 128 -23.30 4.64 -29.09
C ASP A 128 -23.66 5.93 -28.34
N HIS A 129 -24.13 5.82 -27.10
CA HIS A 129 -24.38 6.98 -26.24
C HIS A 129 -23.11 7.80 -26.01
N HIS A 130 -21.98 7.15 -25.75
CA HIS A 130 -20.70 7.83 -25.57
C HIS A 130 -20.18 8.47 -26.87
N LEU A 131 -20.33 7.81 -28.01
CA LEU A 131 -19.94 8.35 -29.32
C LEU A 131 -20.77 9.59 -29.70
N ASN A 132 -22.08 9.55 -29.47
CA ASN A 132 -22.97 10.68 -29.73
C ASN A 132 -22.66 11.90 -28.86
N LYS A 133 -22.10 11.70 -27.67
CA LYS A 133 -21.65 12.79 -26.79
C LYS A 133 -20.39 13.48 -27.31
N ILE A 134 -19.54 12.77 -28.05
CA ILE A 134 -18.30 13.30 -28.63
C ILE A 134 -18.55 14.02 -29.96
N SER A 135 -19.52 13.55 -30.75
CA SER A 135 -19.85 14.11 -32.07
C SER A 135 -20.60 15.46 -32.05
N LYS A 136 -20.76 16.08 -30.89
CA LYS A 136 -21.55 17.31 -30.69
C LYS A 136 -20.68 18.40 -30.09
#